data_AF-A0A8T4BIH0-F1
#
_entry.id   AF-A0A8T4BIH0-F1
#
_cell.length_a   1.000
_cell.length_b   1.000
_cell.length_c   1.000
_cell.angle_alpha   90.00
_cell.angle_beta   90.00
_cell.angle_gamma   90.00
#
_symmetry.space_group_name_H-M   'P 1'
#
loop_
_entity.id
_entity.type
_entity.pdbx_description
1 polymer ?
#
loop_
_entity_poly.entity_id
_entity_poly.type
_entity_poly.pdbx_seq_one_letter_code
_entity_poly.pdbx_strand_id
1 'polypeptide(L)'
;MDEILLKKIEQKIQDTISNKNEIKQLVQLLSNIDDSKSFALGIVVGRIYNAFYYQSKRILNREPTPEEFKEFLEFVKTKKSNLENLW
;
A
#
# COMPACT_ATOMS: atom_id res chain seq x y z
N MET A 1 8.23 11.35 9.45
CA MET A 1 8.31 9.88 9.32
C MET A 1 9.76 9.51 9.46
N ASP A 2 10.04 8.56 10.35
CA ASP A 2 11.37 7.99 10.53
C ASP A 2 11.95 7.46 9.19
N GLU A 3 13.24 7.66 8.96
CA GLU A 3 13.90 7.32 7.68
C GLU A 3 13.92 5.81 7.41
N ILE A 4 14.10 4.99 8.46
CA ILE A 4 14.10 3.53 8.35
C ILE A 4 12.68 3.05 8.02
N LEU A 5 11.68 3.63 8.68
CA LEU A 5 10.27 3.37 8.39
C LEU A 5 9.93 3.72 6.93
N LEU A 6 10.32 4.92 6.46
CA LEU A 6 10.09 5.36 5.09
C LEU A 6 10.67 4.38 4.07
N LYS A 7 11.95 3.98 4.24
CA LYS A 7 12.61 3.00 3.38
C LYS A 7 11.90 1.65 3.37
N LYS A 8 11.38 1.18 4.51
CA LYS A 8 10.61 -0.08 4.56
C LYS A 8 9.24 0.00 3.93
N ILE A 9 8.55 1.13 4.05
CA ILE A 9 7.27 1.32 3.35
C ILE A 9 7.51 1.39 1.86
N GLU A 10 8.56 2.10 1.40
CA GLU A 10 8.91 2.15 -0.02
C GLU A 10 9.18 0.74 -0.57
N GLN A 11 9.97 -0.07 0.14
CA GLN A 11 10.17 -1.47 -0.25
C GLN A 11 8.85 -2.24 -0.31
N LYS A 12 7.94 -2.07 0.65
CA LYS A 12 6.65 -2.76 0.67
C LYS A 12 5.72 -2.35 -0.48
N ILE A 13 5.79 -1.09 -0.91
CA ILE A 13 5.10 -0.62 -2.11
C ILE A 13 5.68 -1.30 -3.35
N GLN A 14 7.01 -1.37 -3.48
CA GLN A 14 7.65 -2.05 -4.61
C GLN A 14 7.35 -3.56 -4.63
N ASP A 15 7.35 -4.22 -3.47
CA ASP A 15 6.93 -5.62 -3.34
C ASP A 15 5.49 -5.80 -3.84
N THR A 16 4.59 -4.88 -3.47
CA THR A 16 3.17 -4.91 -3.86
C THR A 16 3.00 -4.72 -5.37
N ILE A 17 3.75 -3.79 -5.97
CA ILE A 17 3.78 -3.55 -7.43
C ILE A 17 4.33 -4.78 -8.17
N SER A 18 5.40 -5.38 -7.65
CA SER A 18 6.04 -6.56 -8.24
C SER A 18 5.14 -7.80 -8.17
N ASN A 19 4.38 -7.94 -7.08
CA ASN A 19 3.44 -9.05 -6.87
C ASN A 19 2.05 -8.77 -7.44
N LYS A 20 1.90 -7.85 -8.40
CA LYS A 20 0.60 -7.50 -8.99
C LYS A 20 -0.17 -8.70 -9.55
N ASN A 21 0.52 -9.75 -9.98
CA ASN A 21 -0.13 -10.97 -10.50
C ASN A 21 -0.95 -11.71 -9.44
N GLU A 22 -0.50 -11.75 -8.18
CA GLU A 22 -1.29 -12.33 -7.08
C GLU A 22 -2.60 -11.56 -6.89
N ILE A 23 -2.53 -10.23 -6.96
CA ILE A 23 -3.72 -9.37 -6.86
C ILE A 23 -4.64 -9.60 -8.06
N LYS A 24 -4.09 -9.73 -9.28
CA LYS A 24 -4.90 -10.08 -10.47
C LYS A 24 -5.64 -11.39 -10.32
N GLN A 25 -4.98 -12.43 -9.78
CA GLN A 25 -5.63 -13.72 -9.52
C GLN A 25 -6.76 -13.59 -8.50
N LEU A 26 -6.56 -12.81 -7.43
CA LEU A 26 -7.59 -12.58 -6.43
C LEU A 26 -8.80 -11.81 -7.01
N VAL A 27 -8.53 -10.76 -7.80
CA VAL A 27 -9.59 -10.00 -8.49
C VAL A 27 -10.34 -10.89 -9.46
N GLN A 28 -9.64 -11.73 -10.23
CA GLN A 28 -10.27 -12.68 -11.16
C GLN A 28 -11.13 -13.71 -10.43
N LEU A 29 -10.65 -14.26 -9.30
CA LEU A 29 -11.40 -15.20 -8.46
C LEU A 29 -12.72 -14.60 -7.94
N LEU A 30 -12.71 -13.30 -7.62
CA LEU A 30 -13.85 -12.58 -7.05
C LEU A 30 -14.59 -11.71 -8.08
N SER A 31 -14.30 -11.88 -9.37
CA SER A 31 -14.88 -11.06 -10.45
C SER A 31 -16.40 -11.19 -10.59
N ASN A 32 -16.99 -12.27 -10.05
CA ASN A 32 -18.43 -12.43 -9.97
C ASN A 32 -19.09 -11.53 -8.91
N ILE A 33 -18.30 -10.94 -8.00
CA ILE A 33 -18.72 -9.98 -6.99
C ILE A 33 -18.42 -8.56 -7.47
N ASP A 34 -17.18 -8.29 -7.86
CA ASP A 34 -16.72 -6.98 -8.35
C ASP A 34 -15.46 -7.16 -9.22
N ASP A 35 -15.55 -6.79 -10.49
CA ASP A 35 -14.45 -6.82 -11.48
C ASP A 35 -13.86 -5.43 -11.75
N SER A 36 -14.26 -4.42 -10.98
CA SER A 36 -13.86 -3.03 -11.19
C SER A 36 -12.38 -2.79 -10.86
N LYS A 37 -11.79 -1.80 -11.54
CA LYS A 37 -10.46 -1.27 -11.17
C LYS A 37 -10.42 -0.76 -9.73
N SER A 38 -11.55 -0.25 -9.22
CA SER A 38 -11.68 0.23 -7.84
C SER A 38 -11.47 -0.88 -6.81
N PHE A 39 -11.96 -2.10 -7.08
CA PHE A 39 -11.72 -3.25 -6.22
C PHE A 39 -10.23 -3.62 -6.15
N ALA A 40 -9.58 -3.71 -7.31
CA ALA A 40 -8.13 -3.96 -7.40
C ALA A 40 -7.32 -2.88 -6.67
N LEU A 41 -7.70 -1.61 -6.84
CA LEU A 41 -7.05 -0.48 -6.18
C LEU A 41 -7.26 -0.51 -4.66
N GLY A 42 -8.44 -0.91 -4.20
CA GLY A 42 -8.75 -1.10 -2.78
C GLY A 42 -7.85 -2.12 -2.10
N ILE A 43 -7.57 -3.25 -2.78
CA ILE A 43 -6.64 -4.27 -2.28
C ILE A 43 -5.22 -3.68 -2.13
N VAL A 44 -4.75 -2.94 -3.13
CA VAL A 44 -3.42 -2.30 -3.08
C VAL A 44 -3.34 -1.26 -1.97
N VAL A 45 -4.30 -0.35 -1.89
CA VAL A 45 -4.33 0.69 -0.84
C VAL A 45 -4.38 0.04 0.55
N GLY A 46 -5.19 -1.00 0.73
CA GLY A 46 -5.26 -1.76 1.98
C GLY A 46 -3.92 -2.40 2.38
N ARG A 47 -3.19 -2.99 1.42
CA ARG A 47 -1.84 -3.55 1.67
C ARG A 47 -0.85 -2.47 2.09
N ILE A 48 -0.85 -1.31 1.42
CA ILE A 48 0.06 -0.20 1.72
C ILE A 48 -0.26 0.41 3.10
N TYR A 49 -1.55 0.63 3.39
CA TYR A 49 -2.01 1.11 4.69
C TYR A 49 -1.61 0.15 5.81
N ASN A 50 -1.84 -1.15 5.63
CA ASN A 50 -1.44 -2.15 6.60
C ASN A 50 0.09 -2.18 6.80
N ALA A 51 0.86 -2.05 5.72
CA ALA A 51 2.32 -1.98 5.80
C ALA A 51 2.78 -0.77 6.62
N PHE A 52 2.18 0.41 6.44
CA PHE A 52 2.51 1.61 7.23
C PHE A 52 2.32 1.37 8.73
N TYR A 53 1.12 0.94 9.16
CA TYR A 53 0.84 0.71 10.58
C TYR A 53 1.67 -0.43 11.18
N TYR A 54 1.78 -1.55 10.46
CA TYR A 54 2.54 -2.70 10.93
C TYR A 54 4.03 -2.39 11.06
N GLN A 55 4.64 -1.73 10.07
CA GLN A 55 6.05 -1.36 10.13
C GLN A 55 6.31 -0.27 11.17
N SER A 56 5.39 0.67 11.36
CA SER A 56 5.50 1.68 12.43
C SER A 56 5.59 1.01 13.80
N LYS A 57 4.67 0.07 14.09
CA LYS A 57 4.72 -0.73 15.33
C LYS A 57 6.01 -1.51 15.46
N ARG A 58 6.42 -2.20 14.39
CA ARG A 58 7.57 -3.11 14.44
C ARG A 58 8.91 -2.38 14.61
N ILE A 59 9.07 -1.23 13.95
CA ILE A 59 10.34 -0.49 13.90
C ILE A 59 10.43 0.50 15.06
N LEU A 60 9.33 1.20 15.36
CA LEU A 60 9.31 2.29 16.35
C LEU A 60 8.71 1.88 17.70
N ASN A 61 8.17 0.65 17.80
CA ASN A 61 7.52 0.12 19.01
C ASN A 61 6.34 0.99 19.51
N ARG A 62 5.63 1.66 18.59
CA ARG A 62 4.44 2.48 18.86
C ARG A 62 3.56 2.60 17.61
N GLU A 63 2.35 3.10 17.81
CA GLU A 63 1.51 3.55 16.69
C GLU A 63 2.13 4.77 15.99
N PRO A 64 1.88 4.95 14.68
CA PRO A 64 2.26 6.16 13.97
C PRO A 64 1.53 7.38 14.55
N THR A 65 2.21 8.53 14.58
CA THR A 65 1.57 9.79 14.99
C THR A 65 0.68 10.37 13.88
N PRO A 66 -0.22 11.31 14.19
CA PRO A 66 -0.99 12.03 13.18
C PRO A 66 -0.11 12.75 12.14
N GLU A 67 1.03 13.30 12.55
CA GLU A 67 2.01 13.93 11.66
C GLU A 67 2.65 12.91 10.71
N GLU A 68 3.07 11.74 11.23
CA GLU A 68 3.61 10.66 10.40
C GLU A 68 2.57 10.13 9.41
N PHE A 69 1.30 10.10 9.79
CA PHE A 69 0.22 9.74 8.87
C PHE A 69 0.05 10.76 7.75
N LYS A 70 0.15 12.07 8.03
CA LYS A 70 0.13 13.12 6.98
C LYS A 70 1.29 12.96 5.99
N GLU A 71 2.49 12.70 6.51
CA GLU A 71 3.66 12.43 5.67
C GLU A 71 3.48 11.17 4.82
N PHE A 72 2.89 10.12 5.38
CA PHE A 72 2.52 8.92 4.64
C PHE A 72 1.53 9.22 3.50
N LEU A 73 0.52 10.05 3.72
CA LEU A 73 -0.43 10.45 2.67
C LEU A 73 0.27 11.19 1.52
N GLU A 74 1.14 12.15 1.82
CA GLU A 74 1.92 12.84 0.79
C GLU A 74 2.85 11.86 0.06
N PHE A 75 3.47 10.92 0.77
CA PHE A 75 4.28 9.88 0.16
C PHE A 75 3.46 9.01 -0.82
N VAL A 76 2.29 8.50 -0.42
CA VAL A 76 1.41 7.70 -1.30
C VAL A 76 0.97 8.50 -2.52
N LYS A 77 0.68 9.79 -2.35
CA LYS A 77 0.32 10.70 -3.45
C LYS A 77 1.41 10.80 -4.50
N THR A 78 2.70 10.81 -4.11
CA THR A 78 3.82 10.76 -5.07
C THR A 78 3.88 9.48 -5.90
N LYS A 79 3.29 8.38 -5.40
CA LYS A 79 3.26 7.08 -6.08
C LYS A 79 1.95 6.84 -6.84
N LYS A 80 0.97 7.77 -6.77
CA LYS A 80 -0.38 7.62 -7.33
C LYS A 80 -0.39 7.13 -8.78
N SER A 81 0.35 7.78 -9.68
CA SER A 81 0.39 7.40 -11.10
C SER A 81 0.93 5.98 -11.33
N ASN A 82 1.86 5.51 -10.50
CA ASN A 82 2.36 4.13 -10.60
C ASN A 82 1.28 3.13 -10.17
N LEU A 83 0.49 3.47 -9.15
CA LEU A 83 -0.59 2.61 -8.67
C LEU A 83 -1.77 2.57 -9.64
N GLU A 84 -2.10 3.68 -10.30
CA GLU A 84 -3.14 3.75 -11.34
C GLU A 84 -2.77 2.90 -12.56
N ASN A 85 -1.48 2.86 -12.92
CA ASN A 85 -0.98 2.12 -14.09
C ASN A 85 -0.72 0.62 -13.82
N LEU A 86 -1.11 0.09 -12.66
CA LEU A 86 -1.01 -1.35 -12.37
C LEU A 86 -2.02 -2.19 -13.18
N TRP A 87 -3.10 -1.57 -13.71
CA TRP A 87 -4.28 -2.23 -14.29
C TRP A 87 -4.75 -1.65 -15.62
#